data_AF-A0A9Q1I9V4-F1
#
_entry.id   AF-A0A9Q1I9V4-F1
#
_cell.length_a   1.000
_cell.length_b   1.000
_cell.length_c   1.000
_cell.angle_alpha   90.00
_cell.angle_beta   90.00
_cell.angle_gamma   90.00
#
_symmetry.space_group_name_H-M   'P 1'
#
loop_
_entity.id
_entity.type
_entity.pdbx_description
1 polymer ?
#
loop_
_entity_poly.entity_id
_entity_poly.type
_entity_poly.pdbx_seq_one_letter_code
_entity_poly.pdbx_strand_id
1 'polypeptide(L)'
;MPTEVIGKLKNKERPKKSERLEMIRLIVSEILIVCPTPGKRHLCEIARKMVVTYPSSFKDVIEGEIVGSGYDSLTKQLMSKVDNCKRGNTPLALKRRALNTRVGEAPKRMRLDSYGCVNWLPDKLPPSETNESQKHTQEELKNMYADKSNDARSIEKKMAATFYTQRRKTS
;
A
#
# COMPACT_ATOMS: atom_id res chain seq x y z
N MET A 1 -3.83 20.76 20.19
CA MET A 1 -3.08 21.36 19.05
C MET A 1 -1.78 21.95 19.57
N PRO A 2 -0.69 21.95 18.78
CA PRO A 2 0.58 22.57 19.19
C PRO A 2 0.42 24.09 19.35
N THR A 3 0.94 24.64 20.43
CA THR A 3 0.83 26.06 20.79
C THR A 3 1.42 26.98 19.72
N GLU A 4 2.52 26.57 19.10
CA GLU A 4 3.17 27.30 18.01
C GLU A 4 2.27 27.48 16.78
N VAL A 5 1.55 26.42 16.39
CA VAL A 5 0.63 26.47 15.25
C VAL A 5 -0.53 27.42 15.55
N ILE A 6 -1.07 27.39 16.77
CA ILE A 6 -2.12 28.31 17.19
C ILE A 6 -1.63 29.76 17.16
N GLY A 7 -0.39 30.02 17.61
CA GLY A 7 0.23 31.34 17.54
C GLY A 7 0.26 31.88 16.10
N LYS A 8 0.72 31.07 15.15
CA LYS A 8 0.76 31.43 13.72
C LYS A 8 -0.62 31.69 13.14
N LEU A 9 -1.60 30.84 13.47
CA LEU A 9 -2.99 31.02 13.03
C LEU A 9 -3.56 32.36 13.53
N LYS A 10 -3.32 32.71 14.80
CA LYS A 10 -3.73 34.00 15.38
C LYS A 10 -3.01 35.20 14.73
N ASN A 11 -1.73 35.03 14.39
CA ASN A 11 -0.93 36.05 13.72
C ASN A 11 -1.23 36.18 12.22
N LYS A 12 -2.25 35.46 11.70
CA LYS A 12 -2.61 35.42 10.26
C LYS A 12 -1.50 34.87 9.36
N GLU A 13 -0.53 34.17 9.94
CA GLU A 13 0.55 33.53 9.22
C GLU A 13 0.13 32.16 8.70
N ARG A 14 0.68 31.77 7.55
CA ARG A 14 0.43 30.45 6.95
C ARG A 14 1.31 29.41 7.62
N PRO A 15 0.75 28.34 8.22
CA PRO A 15 1.54 27.24 8.77
C PRO A 15 2.36 26.54 7.69
N LYS A 16 3.57 26.07 8.06
CA LYS A 16 4.39 25.24 7.19
C LYS A 16 3.68 23.90 6.88
N LYS A 17 4.12 23.22 5.83
CA LYS A 17 3.54 21.92 5.42
C LYS A 17 3.52 20.89 6.57
N SER A 18 4.62 20.75 7.31
CA SER A 18 4.72 19.83 8.45
C SER A 18 3.71 20.16 9.56
N GLU A 19 3.68 21.42 9.98
CA GLU A 19 2.77 21.96 10.99
C GLU A 19 1.30 21.75 10.62
N ARG A 20 0.96 22.01 9.35
CA ARG A 20 -0.40 21.79 8.83
C ARG A 20 -0.79 20.31 8.91
N LEU A 21 0.10 19.40 8.52
CA LEU A 21 -0.15 17.96 8.57
C LEU A 21 -0.31 17.45 10.00
N GLU A 22 0.50 17.96 10.94
CA GLU A 22 0.38 17.62 12.36
C GLU A 22 -0.94 18.12 12.95
N MET A 23 -1.31 19.37 12.65
CA MET A 23 -2.59 19.95 13.02
C MET A 23 -3.76 19.08 12.54
N ILE A 24 -3.74 18.68 11.27
CA ILE A 24 -4.76 17.79 10.68
C ILE A 24 -4.78 16.43 11.37
N ARG A 25 -3.61 15.86 11.67
CA ARG A 25 -3.53 14.58 12.38
C ARG A 25 -4.23 14.65 13.73
N LEU A 26 -4.00 15.71 14.51
CA LEU A 26 -4.60 15.89 15.83
C LEU A 26 -6.11 16.16 15.74
N ILE A 27 -6.55 17.01 14.82
CA ILE A 27 -7.98 17.23 14.60
C ILE A 27 -8.68 15.92 14.24
N VAL A 28 -8.11 15.15 13.32
CA VAL A 28 -8.72 13.88 12.89
C VAL A 28 -8.72 12.85 14.01
N SER A 29 -7.71 12.81 14.89
CA SER A 29 -7.77 11.92 16.06
C SER A 29 -8.92 12.29 16.98
N GLU A 30 -9.14 13.58 17.26
CA GLU A 30 -10.29 14.03 18.06
C GLU A 30 -11.62 13.71 17.39
N ILE A 31 -11.74 13.95 16.08
CA ILE A 31 -12.95 13.60 15.31
C ILE A 31 -13.27 12.11 15.43
N LEU A 32 -12.26 11.24 15.31
CA LEU A 32 -12.44 9.79 15.35
C LEU A 32 -12.77 9.27 16.76
N ILE A 33 -12.38 9.99 17.82
CA ILE A 33 -12.80 9.69 19.19
C ILE A 33 -14.31 9.96 19.35
N VAL A 34 -14.80 11.09 18.83
CA VAL A 34 -16.23 11.48 18.93
C VAL A 34 -17.11 10.68 17.97
N CYS A 35 -16.66 10.50 16.73
CA CYS A 35 -17.39 9.80 15.67
C CYS A 35 -16.42 8.89 14.90
N PRO A 36 -16.44 7.56 15.14
CA PRO A 36 -15.53 6.62 14.47
C PRO A 36 -15.69 6.57 12.94
N THR A 37 -16.89 6.89 12.44
CA THR A 37 -17.24 6.88 11.01
C THR A 37 -17.78 8.25 10.57
N PRO A 38 -16.93 9.29 10.51
CA PRO A 38 -17.38 10.62 10.15
C PRO A 38 -17.72 10.65 8.65
N GLY A 39 -18.92 11.14 8.33
CA GLY A 39 -19.33 11.40 6.95
C GLY A 39 -18.68 12.66 6.38
N LYS A 40 -18.67 12.76 5.04
CA LYS A 40 -18.10 13.92 4.31
C LYS A 40 -18.68 15.25 4.78
N ARG A 41 -19.99 15.31 5.06
CA ARG A 41 -20.67 16.53 5.52
C ARG A 41 -20.05 17.09 6.80
N HIS A 42 -19.77 16.25 7.79
CA HIS A 42 -19.16 16.66 9.05
C HIS A 42 -17.74 17.21 8.84
N LEU A 43 -16.94 16.56 7.99
CA LEU A 43 -15.58 17.02 7.68
C LEU A 43 -15.60 18.37 6.93
N CYS A 44 -16.55 18.55 6.02
CA CYS A 44 -16.78 19.83 5.35
C CYS A 44 -17.16 20.94 6.35
N GLU A 45 -18.04 20.67 7.32
CA GLU A 45 -18.40 21.67 8.33
C GLU A 45 -17.22 22.08 9.21
N ILE A 46 -16.39 21.12 9.62
CA ILE A 46 -15.19 21.39 10.40
C ILE A 46 -14.20 22.23 9.59
N ALA A 47 -13.93 21.85 8.34
CA ALA A 47 -13.07 22.62 7.45
C ALA A 47 -13.59 24.05 7.25
N ARG A 48 -14.91 24.21 7.06
CA ARG A 48 -15.53 25.53 6.91
C ARG A 48 -15.32 26.39 8.15
N LYS A 49 -15.58 25.84 9.34
CA LYS A 49 -15.38 26.56 10.61
C LYS A 49 -13.93 27.00 10.75
N MET A 50 -12.97 26.13 10.47
CA MET A 50 -11.54 26.47 10.54
C MET A 50 -11.14 27.60 9.60
N VAL A 51 -11.62 27.58 8.35
CA VAL A 51 -11.32 28.62 7.35
C VAL A 51 -11.98 29.95 7.73
N VAL A 52 -13.21 29.92 8.26
CA VAL A 52 -13.88 31.14 8.74
C VAL A 52 -13.15 31.73 9.95
N THR A 53 -12.62 30.90 10.85
CA THR A 53 -11.85 31.40 12.01
C THR A 53 -10.50 31.98 11.60
N TYR A 54 -9.80 31.38 10.63
CA TYR A 54 -8.45 31.79 10.22
C TYR A 54 -8.31 31.89 8.68
N PRO A 55 -9.01 32.83 8.04
CA PRO A 55 -9.10 32.90 6.57
C PRO A 55 -7.75 33.16 5.91
N SER A 56 -6.95 34.08 6.46
CA SER A 56 -5.63 34.43 5.93
C SER A 56 -4.62 33.27 6.01
N SER A 57 -4.64 32.51 7.10
CA SER A 57 -3.71 31.41 7.32
C SER A 57 -3.98 30.20 6.43
N PHE A 58 -5.24 29.93 6.10
CA PHE A 58 -5.62 28.76 5.31
C PHE A 58 -5.70 28.98 3.81
N LYS A 59 -5.83 30.23 3.36
CA LYS A 59 -5.88 30.64 1.95
C LYS A 59 -4.88 29.92 1.07
N ASP A 60 -5.30 29.45 -0.09
CA ASP A 60 -4.41 28.78 -1.03
C ASP A 60 -3.75 29.81 -1.92
N VAL A 61 -2.43 29.94 -1.76
CA VAL A 61 -1.58 30.87 -2.51
C VAL A 61 -0.56 30.05 -3.30
N ILE A 62 -0.51 30.26 -4.61
CA ILE A 62 0.46 29.65 -5.53
C ILE A 62 1.14 30.81 -6.25
N GLU A 63 2.47 30.89 -6.14
CA GLU A 63 3.28 31.93 -6.82
C GLU A 63 2.83 33.38 -6.55
N GLY A 64 2.24 33.63 -5.37
CA GLY A 64 1.74 34.95 -4.97
C GLY A 64 0.28 35.20 -5.34
N GLU A 65 -0.31 34.38 -6.22
CA GLU A 65 -1.72 34.46 -6.58
C GLU A 65 -2.60 33.65 -5.65
N ILE A 66 -3.80 34.18 -5.39
CA ILE A 66 -4.82 33.56 -4.57
C ILE A 66 -5.63 32.62 -5.45
N VAL A 67 -5.42 31.32 -5.27
CA VAL A 67 -6.10 30.27 -6.04
C VAL A 67 -7.38 29.81 -5.34
N GLY A 68 -7.47 29.95 -4.02
CA GLY A 68 -8.66 29.54 -3.29
C GLY A 68 -8.70 29.94 -1.83
N SER A 69 -9.84 29.73 -1.19
CA SER A 69 -10.08 30.05 0.22
C SER A 69 -9.37 29.12 1.20
N GLY A 70 -8.79 28.00 0.74
CA GLY A 70 -8.25 26.96 1.62
C GLY A 70 -9.28 25.90 2.04
N TYR A 71 -10.57 26.11 1.76
CA TYR A 71 -11.64 25.19 2.16
C TYR A 71 -11.53 23.82 1.49
N ASP A 72 -11.38 23.79 0.16
CA ASP A 72 -11.32 22.53 -0.58
C ASP A 72 -10.04 21.75 -0.26
N SER A 73 -8.91 22.45 -0.14
CA SER A 73 -7.64 21.82 0.21
C SER A 73 -7.67 21.23 1.63
N LEU A 74 -8.21 21.97 2.60
CA LEU A 74 -8.36 21.49 3.98
C LEU A 74 -9.35 20.32 4.08
N THR A 75 -10.48 20.40 3.38
CA THR A 75 -11.48 19.32 3.33
C THR A 75 -10.87 18.04 2.77
N LYS A 76 -10.16 18.13 1.63
CA LYS A 76 -9.45 17.00 1.02
C LYS A 76 -8.41 16.40 1.97
N GLN A 77 -7.66 17.23 2.70
CA GLN A 77 -6.67 16.76 3.66
C GLN A 77 -7.31 16.00 4.84
N LEU A 78 -8.42 16.51 5.39
CA LEU A 78 -9.18 15.83 6.45
C LEU A 78 -9.73 14.47 5.97
N MET A 79 -10.38 14.45 4.81
CA MET A 79 -10.91 13.22 4.19
C MET A 79 -9.80 12.19 3.98
N SER A 80 -8.71 12.60 3.34
CA SER A 80 -7.57 11.72 3.05
C SER A 80 -6.99 11.12 4.34
N LYS A 81 -6.91 11.91 5.41
CA LYS A 81 -6.40 11.44 6.69
C LYS A 81 -7.35 10.43 7.36
N VAL A 82 -8.66 10.67 7.33
CA VAL A 82 -9.66 9.72 7.81
C VAL A 82 -9.59 8.40 7.04
N ASP A 83 -9.51 8.45 5.72
CA ASP A 83 -9.41 7.25 4.87
C ASP A 83 -8.11 6.47 5.15
N ASN A 84 -7.00 7.17 5.34
CA ASN A 84 -5.72 6.57 5.72
C ASN A 84 -5.79 5.88 7.10
N CYS A 85 -6.49 6.46 8.07
CA CYS A 85 -6.72 5.81 9.37
C CYS A 85 -7.54 4.51 9.21
N LYS A 86 -8.56 4.51 8.34
CA LYS A 86 -9.38 3.31 8.06
C LYS A 86 -8.58 2.21 7.36
N ARG A 87 -7.67 2.53 6.44
CA ARG A 87 -6.82 1.55 5.72
C ARG A 87 -5.94 0.72 6.65
N GLY A 88 -5.56 1.28 7.80
CA GLY A 88 -4.73 0.60 8.80
C GLY A 88 -5.38 -0.61 9.48
N ASN A 89 -6.70 -0.76 9.36
CA ASN A 89 -7.47 -1.85 9.98
C ASN A 89 -7.83 -2.97 8.99
N THR A 90 -7.30 -2.92 7.77
CA THR A 90 -7.47 -4.04 6.82
C THR A 90 -6.70 -5.27 7.30
N PRO A 91 -7.19 -6.50 7.03
CA PRO A 91 -6.49 -7.74 7.42
C PRO A 91 -5.02 -7.76 6.96
N LEU A 92 -4.74 -7.25 5.76
CA LEU A 92 -3.39 -7.12 5.22
C LEU A 92 -2.52 -6.13 6.03
N ALA A 93 -3.06 -4.98 6.40
CA ALA A 93 -2.34 -4.00 7.22
C ALA A 93 -2.05 -4.54 8.63
N LEU A 94 -2.99 -5.28 9.22
CA LEU A 94 -2.81 -5.96 10.51
C LEU A 94 -1.73 -7.05 10.42
N LYS A 95 -1.73 -7.87 9.36
CA LYS A 95 -0.71 -8.89 9.11
C LYS A 95 0.69 -8.27 8.97
N ARG A 96 0.82 -7.14 8.24
CA ARG A 96 2.08 -6.39 8.14
C ARG A 96 2.55 -5.85 9.50
N ARG A 97 1.66 -5.31 10.32
CA ARG A 97 1.99 -4.80 11.67
C ARG A 97 2.47 -5.91 12.60
N ALA A 98 1.76 -7.04 12.65
CA ALA A 98 2.12 -8.18 13.50
C ALA A 98 3.51 -8.75 13.18
N LEU A 99 3.94 -8.70 11.91
CA LEU A 99 5.27 -9.14 11.49
C LEU A 99 6.39 -8.16 11.88
N ASN A 100 6.10 -6.86 11.86
CA ASN A 100 7.07 -5.83 12.26
C ASN A 100 7.30 -5.76 13.79
N THR A 101 6.42 -6.37 14.60
CA THR A 101 6.54 -6.41 16.07
C THR A 101 7.42 -7.56 16.56
N ARG A 102 7.93 -8.43 15.69
CA ARG A 102 8.89 -9.48 16.09
C ARG A 102 10.22 -8.84 16.46
N VAL A 103 10.44 -8.68 17.76
CA VAL A 103 11.62 -8.07 18.38
C VAL A 103 12.88 -8.85 17.98
N GLY A 104 13.90 -8.14 17.46
CA GLY A 104 15.28 -8.61 17.42
C GLY A 104 15.90 -8.89 16.06
N GLU A 105 15.14 -9.02 14.98
CA GLU A 105 15.71 -9.13 13.62
C GLU A 105 15.38 -7.87 12.80
N ALA A 106 16.39 -7.31 12.13
CA ALA A 106 16.17 -6.30 11.11
C ALA A 106 15.05 -6.76 10.17
N PRO A 107 14.08 -5.89 9.80
CA PRO A 107 12.90 -6.31 9.06
C PRO A 107 13.35 -6.88 7.72
N LYS A 108 13.49 -8.20 7.65
CA LYS A 108 13.58 -8.91 6.38
C LYS A 108 12.32 -8.49 5.65
N ARG A 109 12.47 -7.78 4.53
CA ARG A 109 11.37 -7.41 3.65
C ARG A 109 10.77 -8.70 3.10
N MET A 110 9.98 -9.39 3.90
CA MET A 110 9.27 -10.59 3.49
C MET A 110 8.24 -10.08 2.49
N ARG A 111 8.36 -10.50 1.23
CA ARG A 111 7.40 -10.18 0.18
C ARG A 111 6.07 -10.84 0.54
N LEU A 112 5.27 -10.11 1.31
CA LEU A 112 3.96 -10.58 1.77
C LEU A 112 2.95 -10.62 0.62
N ASP A 113 3.18 -9.75 -0.36
CA ASP A 113 2.40 -9.62 -1.58
C ASP A 113 3.31 -9.99 -2.77
N SER A 114 3.43 -11.28 -3.04
CA SER A 114 3.96 -11.73 -4.33
C SER A 114 2.80 -11.75 -5.32
N TYR A 115 2.63 -10.65 -6.06
CA TYR A 115 1.68 -10.59 -7.16
C TYR A 115 2.36 -11.08 -8.44
N GLY A 116 1.79 -12.08 -9.11
CA GLY A 116 2.34 -12.65 -10.36
C GLY A 116 3.35 -13.79 -10.17
N CYS A 117 4.14 -14.07 -11.22
CA CYS A 117 5.15 -15.14 -11.22
C CYS A 117 6.29 -14.83 -10.23
N VAL A 118 6.32 -15.56 -9.11
CA VAL A 118 7.31 -15.38 -8.03
C VAL A 118 8.74 -15.73 -8.47
N ASN A 119 8.88 -16.67 -9.41
CA ASN A 119 10.16 -17.15 -9.92
C ASN A 119 10.08 -17.36 -11.45
N TRP A 120 10.09 -16.26 -12.20
CA TRP A 120 9.92 -16.27 -13.67
C TRP A 120 11.09 -16.94 -14.43
N LEU A 121 12.30 -16.83 -13.88
CA LEU A 121 13.50 -17.44 -14.44
C LEU A 121 14.26 -18.13 -13.31
N PRO A 122 14.05 -19.44 -13.10
CA PRO A 122 14.72 -20.12 -12.01
C PRO A 122 16.22 -20.28 -12.32
N ASP A 123 17.08 -19.86 -11.39
CA ASP A 123 18.54 -19.87 -11.56
C ASP A 123 19.19 -21.21 -11.27
N LYS A 124 18.51 -22.08 -10.51
CA LYS A 124 19.04 -23.37 -10.05
C LYS A 124 17.98 -24.46 -10.16
N LEU A 125 18.41 -25.67 -10.47
CA LEU A 125 17.61 -26.88 -10.31
C LEU A 125 17.32 -27.11 -8.81
N PRO A 126 16.13 -27.62 -8.46
CA PRO A 126 15.88 -28.07 -7.10
C PRO A 126 16.87 -29.20 -6.73
N PRO A 127 17.32 -29.29 -5.47
CA PRO A 127 18.39 -30.21 -5.06
C PRO A 127 18.11 -31.69 -5.32
N SER A 128 16.84 -32.05 -5.44
CA SER A 128 16.37 -33.42 -5.70
C SER A 128 16.41 -33.82 -7.17
N GLU A 129 16.68 -32.89 -8.09
CA GLU A 129 16.57 -33.13 -9.53
C GLU A 129 17.91 -32.93 -10.24
N THR A 130 18.20 -33.84 -11.18
CA THR A 130 19.37 -33.79 -12.06
C THR A 130 18.95 -33.46 -13.50
N ASN A 131 19.91 -33.02 -14.32
CA ASN A 131 19.66 -32.75 -15.74
C ASN A 131 19.10 -33.98 -16.49
N GLU A 132 19.54 -35.18 -16.12
CA GLU A 132 19.07 -36.44 -16.73
C GLU A 132 17.63 -36.77 -16.31
N SER A 133 17.30 -36.60 -15.02
CA SER A 133 15.92 -36.75 -14.52
C SER A 133 14.96 -35.78 -15.20
N GLN A 134 15.41 -34.56 -15.48
CA GLN A 134 14.64 -33.54 -16.19
C GLN A 134 14.39 -33.93 -17.65
N LYS A 135 15.42 -34.42 -18.38
CA LYS A 135 15.26 -34.91 -19.76
C LYS A 135 14.28 -36.07 -19.84
N HIS A 136 14.41 -37.04 -18.95
CA HIS A 136 13.50 -38.19 -18.90
C HIS A 136 12.04 -37.74 -18.70
N THR A 137 11.81 -36.82 -17.77
CA THR A 137 10.46 -36.27 -17.51
C THR A 137 9.92 -35.48 -18.72
N GLN A 138 10.79 -34.81 -19.49
CA GLN A 138 10.38 -34.14 -20.74
C GLN A 138 9.98 -35.13 -21.83
N GLU A 139 10.68 -36.26 -21.95
CA GLU A 139 10.34 -37.32 -22.91
C GLU A 139 9.01 -37.98 -22.54
N GLU A 140 8.80 -38.26 -21.25
CA GLU A 140 7.51 -38.75 -20.77
C GLU A 140 6.35 -37.80 -21.10
N LEU A 141 6.55 -36.47 -20.95
CA LEU A 141 5.54 -35.48 -21.34
C LEU A 141 5.25 -35.49 -22.84
N LYS A 142 6.26 -35.69 -23.69
CA LYS A 142 6.07 -35.82 -25.14
C LYS A 142 5.30 -37.10 -25.49
N ASN A 143 5.61 -38.20 -24.82
CA ASN A 143 4.89 -39.46 -25.01
C ASN A 143 3.43 -39.33 -24.56
N MET A 144 3.18 -38.72 -23.40
CA MET A 144 1.82 -38.44 -22.92
C MET A 144 1.00 -37.59 -23.90
N TYR A 145 1.64 -36.61 -24.56
CA TYR A 145 1.00 -35.82 -25.60
C TYR A 145 0.68 -36.65 -26.86
N ALA A 146 1.64 -37.47 -27.32
CA ALA A 146 1.46 -38.36 -28.47
C ALA A 146 0.32 -39.37 -28.24
N ASP A 147 0.25 -39.92 -27.02
CA ASP A 147 -0.75 -40.89 -26.59
C ASP A 147 -2.11 -40.24 -26.24
N LYS A 148 -2.24 -38.91 -26.36
CA LYS A 148 -3.43 -38.13 -25.97
C LYS A 148 -3.89 -38.45 -24.54
N SER A 149 -2.95 -38.60 -23.63
CA SER A 149 -3.23 -38.85 -22.22
C SER A 149 -4.02 -37.70 -21.61
N ASN A 150 -5.10 -38.03 -20.89
CA ASN A 150 -5.96 -37.06 -20.20
C ASN A 150 -5.66 -36.95 -18.69
N ASP A 151 -4.54 -37.51 -18.22
CA ASP A 151 -4.15 -37.42 -16.81
C ASP A 151 -3.57 -36.03 -16.48
N ALA A 152 -4.47 -35.06 -16.31
CA ALA A 152 -4.15 -33.67 -16.03
C ALA A 152 -3.27 -33.50 -14.79
N ARG A 153 -3.48 -34.31 -13.75
CA ARG A 153 -2.75 -34.17 -12.48
C ARG A 153 -1.30 -34.63 -12.62
N SER A 154 -1.06 -35.71 -13.36
CA SER A 154 0.30 -36.18 -13.67
C SER A 154 1.02 -35.23 -14.62
N ILE A 155 0.33 -34.74 -15.66
CA ILE A 155 0.86 -33.75 -16.61
C ILE A 155 1.26 -32.47 -15.88
N GLU A 156 0.40 -31.92 -15.02
CA GLU A 156 0.68 -30.70 -14.26
C GLU A 156 1.91 -30.85 -13.36
N LYS A 157 2.02 -31.98 -12.65
CA LYS A 157 3.18 -32.27 -11.79
C LYS A 157 4.48 -32.36 -12.59
N LYS A 158 4.47 -33.04 -13.74
CA LYS A 158 5.63 -33.18 -14.62
C LYS A 158 5.99 -31.87 -15.32
N MET A 159 5.00 -31.05 -15.69
CA MET A 159 5.20 -29.70 -16.22
C MET A 159 5.85 -28.78 -15.17
N ALA A 160 5.39 -28.82 -13.92
CA ALA A 160 5.96 -28.03 -12.84
C ALA A 160 7.43 -28.43 -12.56
N ALA A 161 7.73 -29.74 -12.54
CA ALA A 161 9.10 -30.23 -12.38
C ALA A 161 10.02 -29.77 -13.54
N THR A 162 9.54 -29.87 -14.78
CA THR A 162 10.36 -29.53 -15.97
C THR A 162 10.42 -28.04 -16.30
N PHE A 163 9.76 -27.18 -15.51
CA PHE A 163 9.66 -25.74 -15.76
C PHE A 163 11.04 -25.05 -15.94
N TYR A 164 12.02 -25.40 -15.10
CA TYR A 164 13.37 -24.83 -15.17
C TYR A 164 14.03 -25.03 -16.54
N THR A 165 14.05 -26.28 -17.03
CA THR A 165 14.72 -26.62 -18.29
C THR A 165 13.94 -26.11 -19.49
N GLN A 166 12.60 -26.13 -19.44
CA GLN A 166 11.77 -25.55 -20.51
C GLN A 166 12.04 -24.06 -20.68
N ARG A 167 12.15 -23.31 -19.57
CA ARG A 167 12.38 -21.86 -19.63
C ARG A 167 13.74 -21.50 -20.20
N ARG A 168 14.80 -22.22 -19.81
CA ARG A 168 16.17 -22.00 -20.30
C ARG A 168 16.38 -22.31 -21.78
N LYS A 169 15.62 -23.22 -22.37
CA LYS A 169 15.73 -23.55 -23.81
C LYS A 169 15.08 -22.51 -24.73
N THR A 170 14.24 -21.63 -24.20
CA THR A 170 13.48 -20.62 -24.95
C THR A 170 14.10 -19.22 -24.95
N SER A 171 15.26 -19.03 -24.30
CA SER A 171 16.00 -17.76 -24.21
C SER A 171 17.34 -17.91 -24.92
#